data_AF-A0A7X8V7I2-F1
#
_entry.id   AF-A0A7X8V7I2-F1
#
_cell.length_a   1.000
_cell.length_b   1.000
_cell.length_c   1.000
_cell.angle_alpha   90.00
_cell.angle_beta   90.00
_cell.angle_gamma   90.00
#
_symmetry.space_group_name_H-M   'P 1'
#
loop_
_entity.id
_entity.type
_entity.pdbx_description
1 polymer ?
#
loop_
_entity_poly.entity_id
_entity_poly.type
_entity_poly.pdbx_seq_one_letter_code
_entity_poly.pdbx_strand_id
1 'polypeptide(L)'
;MGIRFDYERCIIALRLTIMKALKQMQREFMDQARSESMSSKASAELSEGDFEFLAGEIAIYVIGGPWVAMNEWGTGSLLDVSNPAFVDYVRSGMFYHERLKANPIFSKLGRPAGSYVNIFGERVVSTGKLKNLNLEKMAKKGDLPSSFLPTPPRKSLETAARWMSQKRAVEILQEAIDNFPWGTFFVAYR
;
A
#
# COMPACT_ATOMS: atom_id res chain seq x y z
N MET A 1 54.28 15.38 1.45
CA MET A 1 53.21 15.19 0.46
C MET A 1 52.59 13.82 0.68
N GLY A 2 51.41 13.79 1.28
CA GLY A 2 50.67 12.56 1.57
C GLY A 2 49.32 12.51 0.85
N ILE A 3 48.74 11.32 0.78
CA ILE A 3 47.37 11.10 0.31
C ILE A 3 46.55 10.67 1.52
N ARG A 4 45.36 11.24 1.68
CA ARG A 4 44.36 10.77 2.66
C ARG A 4 43.03 10.56 1.98
N PHE A 5 42.23 9.65 2.53
CA PHE A 5 40.84 9.45 2.12
C PHE A 5 39.93 10.31 2.99
N ASP A 6 39.10 11.14 2.36
CA ASP A 6 38.10 11.96 3.04
C ASP A 6 36.85 11.13 3.36
N TYR A 7 36.99 10.31 4.41
CA TYR A 7 35.96 9.37 4.83
C TYR A 7 34.63 10.05 5.16
N GLU A 8 34.67 11.18 5.86
CA GLU A 8 33.46 11.91 6.29
C GLU A 8 32.65 12.41 5.08
N ARG A 9 33.31 13.02 4.09
CA ARG A 9 32.62 13.43 2.86
C ARG A 9 32.14 12.24 2.04
N CYS A 10 32.93 11.17 1.98
CA CYS A 10 32.55 9.96 1.25
C CYS A 10 31.29 9.31 1.83
N ILE A 11 31.21 9.13 3.15
CA ILE A 11 30.07 8.44 3.76
C ILE A 11 28.78 9.26 3.63
N ILE A 12 28.87 10.58 3.73
CA ILE A 12 27.72 11.47 3.51
C ILE A 12 27.25 11.37 2.06
N ALA A 13 28.17 11.45 1.10
CA ALA A 13 27.83 11.34 -0.31
C ALA A 13 27.24 9.97 -0.66
N LEU A 14 27.80 8.89 -0.11
CA LEU A 14 27.30 7.53 -0.33
C LEU A 14 25.88 7.36 0.20
N ARG A 15 25.59 7.87 1.40
CA ARG A 15 24.23 7.88 1.96
C ARG A 15 23.24 8.60 1.05
N LEU A 16 23.60 9.78 0.54
CA LEU A 16 22.75 10.51 -0.40
C LEU A 16 22.51 9.75 -1.70
N THR A 17 23.53 9.05 -2.20
CA THR A 17 23.40 8.19 -3.40
C THR A 17 22.46 7.02 -3.15
N ILE A 18 22.59 6.33 -2.01
CA ILE A 18 21.68 5.23 -1.63
C ILE A 18 20.25 5.75 -1.44
N MET A 19 20.06 6.90 -0.79
CA MET A 19 18.73 7.52 -0.63
C MET A 19 18.06 7.82 -1.98
N LYS A 20 18.82 8.32 -2.96
CA LYS A 20 18.30 8.54 -4.32
C LYS A 20 17.89 7.24 -4.99
N ALA A 21 18.71 6.18 -4.86
CA ALA A 21 18.41 4.85 -5.39
C ALA A 21 17.13 4.27 -4.77
N LEU A 22 16.96 4.41 -3.45
CA LEU A 22 15.73 4.01 -2.76
C LEU A 22 14.52 4.80 -3.27
N LYS A 23 14.63 6.11 -3.46
CA LYS A 23 13.51 6.90 -4.05
C LYS A 23 13.16 6.48 -5.46
N GLN A 24 14.14 6.09 -6.27
CA GLN A 24 13.86 5.50 -7.57
C GLN A 24 13.09 4.19 -7.42
N MET A 25 13.52 3.30 -6.52
CA MET A 25 12.79 2.06 -6.23
C MET A 25 11.35 2.31 -5.78
N GLN A 26 11.13 3.29 -4.90
CA GLN A 26 9.80 3.67 -4.42
C GLN A 26 8.88 4.03 -5.58
N ARG A 27 9.38 4.86 -6.52
CA ARG A 27 8.61 5.30 -7.69
C ARG A 27 8.31 4.15 -8.62
N GLU A 28 9.31 3.36 -8.98
CA GLU A 28 9.14 2.21 -9.86
C GLU A 28 8.17 1.18 -9.28
N PHE A 29 8.24 0.93 -7.96
CA PHE A 29 7.27 0.08 -7.27
C PHE A 29 5.84 0.62 -7.41
N MET A 30 5.62 1.91 -7.15
CA MET A 30 4.28 2.50 -7.26
C MET A 30 3.77 2.50 -8.70
N ASP A 31 4.63 2.77 -9.66
CA ASP A 31 4.26 2.76 -11.08
C ASP A 31 3.89 1.35 -11.55
N GLN A 32 4.63 0.33 -11.09
CA GLN A 32 4.25 -1.07 -11.32
C GLN A 32 2.93 -1.39 -10.62
N ALA A 33 2.74 -1.00 -9.36
CA ALA A 33 1.47 -1.24 -8.67
C ALA A 33 0.28 -0.62 -9.41
N ARG A 34 0.46 0.58 -9.98
CA ARG A 34 -0.56 1.25 -10.79
C ARG A 34 -0.84 0.54 -12.11
N SER A 35 0.18 -0.05 -12.74
CA SER A 35 0.03 -0.80 -13.99
C SER A 35 -0.65 -2.17 -13.77
N GLU A 36 -0.54 -2.75 -12.58
CA GLU A 36 -1.17 -4.03 -12.18
C GLU A 36 -2.67 -3.90 -11.89
N SER A 37 -3.41 -3.34 -12.84
CA SER A 37 -4.87 -3.20 -12.80
C SER A 37 -5.39 -2.49 -11.54
N MET A 38 -4.63 -1.59 -10.92
CA MET A 38 -5.12 -0.85 -9.75
C MET A 38 -6.30 0.05 -10.11
N SER A 39 -7.31 0.14 -9.24
CA SER A 39 -8.45 1.04 -9.49
C SER A 39 -8.01 2.51 -9.43
N SER A 40 -8.73 3.40 -10.14
CA SER A 40 -8.40 4.84 -10.16
C SER A 40 -8.39 5.47 -8.76
N LYS A 41 -9.30 5.04 -7.88
CA LYS A 41 -9.35 5.51 -6.49
C LYS A 41 -8.17 5.04 -5.67
N ALA A 42 -7.78 3.77 -5.80
CA ALA A 42 -6.60 3.23 -5.13
C ALA A 42 -5.31 3.90 -5.65
N SER A 43 -5.21 4.11 -6.97
CA SER A 43 -4.08 4.80 -7.59
C SER A 43 -3.91 6.23 -7.07
N ALA A 44 -5.01 6.95 -6.85
CA ALA A 44 -5.01 8.30 -6.31
C ALA A 44 -4.64 8.37 -4.81
N GLU A 45 -4.82 7.29 -4.05
CA GLU A 45 -4.43 7.20 -2.64
C GLU A 45 -3.01 6.67 -2.42
N LEU A 46 -2.37 6.12 -3.46
CA LEU A 46 -1.02 5.59 -3.37
C LEU A 46 0.00 6.73 -3.51
N SER A 47 0.80 6.96 -2.47
CA SER A 47 1.77 8.06 -2.42
C SER A 47 3.13 7.64 -1.86
N GLU A 48 4.14 8.47 -2.16
CA GLU A 48 5.44 8.37 -1.50
C GLU A 48 5.27 8.68 0.00
N GLY A 49 5.85 7.83 0.84
CA GLY A 49 6.13 8.14 2.24
C GLY A 49 7.55 8.67 2.45
N ASP A 50 7.85 8.93 3.72
CA ASP A 50 9.12 9.48 4.17
C ASP A 50 10.25 8.45 4.19
N PHE A 51 11.45 8.95 4.48
CA PHE A 51 12.59 8.13 4.86
C PHE A 51 12.62 7.97 6.37
N GLU A 52 12.96 6.78 6.85
CA GLU A 52 13.35 6.61 8.24
C GLU A 52 14.76 6.03 8.32
N PHE A 53 15.53 6.59 9.24
CA PHE A 53 16.83 6.07 9.63
C PHE A 53 16.66 5.32 10.94
N LEU A 54 16.63 3.99 10.87
CA LEU A 54 16.43 3.14 12.05
C LEU A 54 17.67 2.26 12.22
N ALA A 55 18.37 2.41 13.35
CA ALA A 55 19.47 1.54 13.74
C ALA A 55 20.55 1.30 12.66
N GLY A 56 20.84 2.30 11.80
CA GLY A 56 21.82 2.19 10.73
C GLY A 56 21.25 1.73 9.38
N GLU A 57 19.95 1.46 9.30
CA GLU A 57 19.22 1.17 8.08
C GLU A 57 18.55 2.43 7.52
N ILE A 58 18.38 2.47 6.19
CA ILE A 58 17.61 3.51 5.49
C ILE A 58 16.37 2.81 4.93
N ALA A 59 15.20 3.13 5.49
CA ALA A 59 13.92 2.64 5.02
C ALA A 59 13.18 3.71 4.20
N ILE A 60 12.37 3.26 3.25
CA ILE A 60 11.42 4.09 2.50
C ILE A 60 10.03 3.46 2.60
N TYR A 61 9.00 4.28 2.71
CA TYR A 61 7.62 3.81 2.89
C TYR A 61 6.76 4.12 1.69
N VAL A 62 5.87 3.23 1.30
CA VAL A 62 4.77 3.55 0.39
C VAL A 62 3.50 3.62 1.23
N ILE A 63 2.74 4.70 1.08
CA ILE A 63 1.54 4.95 1.86
C ILE A 63 0.33 4.71 0.96
N GLY A 64 -0.65 3.97 1.47
CA GLY A 64 -1.90 3.70 0.78
C GLY A 64 -3.09 3.76 1.74
N GLY A 65 -4.17 4.39 1.29
CA GLY A 65 -5.40 4.52 2.05
C GLY A 65 -6.34 3.31 1.95
N PRO A 66 -7.60 3.46 2.41
CA PRO A 66 -8.59 2.38 2.40
C PRO A 66 -8.92 1.85 1.01
N TRP A 67 -8.89 2.68 -0.05
CA TRP A 67 -9.08 2.18 -1.42
C TRP A 67 -7.94 1.28 -1.87
N VAL A 68 -6.69 1.58 -1.47
CA VAL A 68 -5.54 0.70 -1.74
C VAL A 68 -5.73 -0.64 -1.04
N ALA A 69 -6.13 -0.64 0.24
CA ALA A 69 -6.40 -1.87 0.98
C ALA A 69 -7.54 -2.69 0.35
N MET A 70 -8.63 -2.03 -0.06
CA MET A 70 -9.77 -2.68 -0.73
C MET A 70 -9.40 -3.22 -2.13
N ASN A 71 -8.47 -2.57 -2.83
CA ASN A 71 -7.95 -3.03 -4.11
C ASN A 71 -7.09 -4.29 -3.92
N GLU A 72 -6.24 -4.29 -2.90
CA GLU A 72 -5.33 -5.39 -2.61
C GLU A 72 -6.09 -6.64 -2.15
N TRP A 73 -6.99 -6.48 -1.19
CA TRP A 73 -7.63 -7.60 -0.48
C TRP A 73 -9.08 -7.85 -0.92
N GLY A 74 -9.61 -7.07 -1.86
CA GLY A 74 -10.98 -7.21 -2.32
C GLY A 74 -12.03 -6.73 -1.32
N THR A 75 -13.30 -6.89 -1.68
CA THR A 75 -14.44 -6.39 -0.90
C THR A 75 -15.62 -7.34 -0.92
N GLY A 76 -16.43 -7.26 0.14
CA GLY A 76 -17.71 -7.97 0.20
C GLY A 76 -17.54 -9.49 0.26
N SER A 77 -18.41 -10.23 -0.43
CA SER A 77 -18.34 -11.69 -0.51
C SER A 77 -17.09 -12.23 -1.22
N LEU A 78 -16.31 -11.38 -1.89
CA LEU A 78 -15.09 -11.75 -2.62
C LEU A 78 -13.82 -11.26 -1.92
N LEU A 79 -13.92 -10.76 -0.69
CA LEU A 79 -12.73 -10.36 0.06
C LEU A 79 -11.85 -11.56 0.37
N ASP A 80 -10.55 -11.31 0.42
CA ASP A 80 -9.52 -12.25 0.82
C ASP A 80 -9.28 -12.16 2.33
N VAL A 81 -9.54 -13.25 3.03
CA VAL A 81 -9.40 -13.36 4.50
C VAL A 81 -7.95 -13.60 4.94
N SER A 82 -7.02 -13.84 4.01
CA SER A 82 -5.60 -13.95 4.32
C SER A 82 -4.93 -12.59 4.58
N ASN A 83 -5.68 -11.49 4.48
CA ASN A 83 -5.22 -10.16 4.89
C ASN A 83 -4.74 -10.21 6.35
N PRO A 84 -3.47 -9.86 6.66
CA PRO A 84 -2.95 -9.92 8.02
C PRO A 84 -3.71 -9.00 8.99
N ALA A 85 -4.33 -7.92 8.48
CA ALA A 85 -5.17 -7.02 9.27
C ALA A 85 -6.65 -7.45 9.34
N PHE A 86 -7.04 -8.58 8.73
CA PHE A 86 -8.44 -9.02 8.67
C PHE A 86 -9.05 -9.23 10.05
N VAL A 87 -8.31 -9.90 10.94
CA VAL A 87 -8.79 -10.21 12.29
C VAL A 87 -9.05 -8.93 13.07
N ASP A 88 -8.13 -7.96 13.00
CA ASP A 88 -8.29 -6.67 13.67
C ASP A 88 -9.42 -5.85 13.07
N TYR A 89 -9.57 -5.87 11.75
CA TYR A 89 -10.70 -5.23 11.08
C TYR A 89 -12.05 -5.84 11.53
N VAL A 90 -12.17 -7.16 11.60
CA VAL A 90 -13.40 -7.82 12.06
C VAL A 90 -13.70 -7.48 13.52
N ARG A 91 -12.67 -7.45 14.38
CA ARG A 91 -12.80 -7.07 15.80
C ARG A 91 -13.03 -5.57 16.00
N SER A 92 -12.82 -4.76 14.98
CA SER A 92 -13.03 -3.33 15.05
C SER A 92 -14.53 -2.98 15.10
N GLY A 93 -14.84 -1.77 15.58
CA GLY A 93 -16.19 -1.20 15.46
C GLY A 93 -16.60 -0.85 14.02
N MET A 94 -15.69 -0.96 13.05
CA MET A 94 -15.96 -0.66 11.64
C MET A 94 -16.61 -1.84 10.93
N PHE A 95 -16.37 -3.09 11.34
CA PHE A 95 -16.94 -4.26 10.68
C PHE A 95 -18.36 -4.56 11.17
N TYR A 96 -19.28 -4.76 10.20
CA TYR A 96 -20.62 -5.18 10.55
C TYR A 96 -20.66 -6.69 10.78
N HIS A 97 -20.73 -7.11 12.05
CA HIS A 97 -20.58 -8.51 12.45
C HIS A 97 -21.63 -9.46 11.86
N GLU A 98 -22.83 -8.97 11.52
CA GLU A 98 -23.84 -9.78 10.84
C GLU A 98 -23.40 -10.28 9.46
N ARG A 99 -22.36 -9.68 8.86
CA ARG A 99 -21.73 -10.20 7.64
C ARG A 99 -21.12 -11.60 7.82
N LEU A 100 -20.78 -12.02 9.05
CA LEU A 100 -20.30 -13.37 9.35
C LEU A 100 -21.38 -14.43 9.16
N LYS A 101 -22.65 -14.04 9.23
CA LYS A 101 -23.81 -14.92 9.05
C LYS A 101 -24.44 -14.76 7.66
N ALA A 102 -23.85 -13.92 6.80
CA ALA A 102 -24.38 -13.65 5.48
C ALA A 102 -24.26 -14.89 4.57
N ASN A 103 -25.11 -14.95 3.54
CA ASN A 103 -24.99 -15.92 2.46
C ASN A 103 -25.02 -15.23 1.08
N PRO A 104 -23.87 -15.19 0.37
CA PRO A 104 -22.55 -15.71 0.75
C PRO A 104 -21.93 -15.03 1.97
N ILE A 105 -20.98 -15.70 2.63
CA ILE A 105 -20.28 -15.16 3.80
C ILE A 105 -19.56 -13.86 3.42
N PHE A 106 -19.51 -12.91 4.35
CA PHE A 106 -18.93 -11.58 4.16
C PHE A 106 -19.62 -10.67 3.15
N SER A 107 -20.75 -11.05 2.54
CA SER A 107 -21.52 -10.15 1.69
C SER A 107 -21.76 -8.79 2.37
N LYS A 108 -21.72 -7.70 1.61
CA LYS A 108 -22.10 -6.36 2.10
C LYS A 108 -23.57 -6.37 2.49
N LEU A 109 -23.86 -6.15 3.77
CA LEU A 109 -25.21 -6.04 4.29
C LEU A 109 -25.55 -4.60 4.67
N GLY A 110 -26.82 -4.23 4.53
CA GLY A 110 -27.31 -2.97 5.07
C GLY A 110 -27.25 -2.98 6.60
N ARG A 111 -26.90 -1.83 7.17
CA ARG A 111 -26.75 -1.65 8.62
C ARG A 111 -28.07 -1.26 9.28
N PRO A 112 -28.25 -1.50 10.59
CA PRO A 112 -29.39 -0.97 11.36
C PRO A 112 -29.40 0.58 11.34
N ALA A 113 -30.50 1.17 11.81
CA ALA A 113 -30.56 2.61 11.99
C ALA A 113 -29.57 3.08 13.05
N GLY A 114 -28.92 4.23 12.83
CA GLY A 114 -27.94 4.81 13.75
C GLY A 114 -26.63 5.23 13.07
N SER A 115 -25.71 5.79 13.85
CA SER A 115 -24.39 6.21 13.37
C SER A 115 -23.35 5.11 13.50
N TYR A 116 -22.45 4.99 12.52
CA TYR A 116 -21.31 4.08 12.56
C TYR A 116 -20.08 4.72 11.91
N VAL A 117 -18.90 4.15 12.17
CA VAL A 117 -17.66 4.54 11.49
C VAL A 117 -17.43 3.61 10.31
N ASN A 118 -17.23 4.17 9.12
CA ASN A 118 -16.95 3.39 7.90
C ASN A 118 -15.45 3.02 7.81
N ILE A 119 -15.05 2.30 6.76
CA ILE A 119 -13.64 1.90 6.55
C ILE A 119 -12.70 3.09 6.28
N PHE A 120 -13.25 4.27 5.97
CA PHE A 120 -12.51 5.51 5.78
C PHE A 120 -12.34 6.30 7.09
N GLY A 121 -12.83 5.78 8.22
CA GLY A 121 -12.80 6.49 9.51
C GLY A 121 -13.89 7.56 9.65
N GLU A 122 -14.80 7.67 8.69
CA GLU A 122 -15.85 8.69 8.68
C GLU A 122 -17.09 8.21 9.44
N ARG A 123 -17.73 9.12 10.16
CA ARG A 123 -19.02 8.85 10.82
C ARG A 123 -20.16 8.99 9.81
N VAL A 124 -20.88 7.90 9.56
CA VAL A 124 -22.01 7.82 8.63
C VAL A 124 -23.28 7.48 9.38
N VAL A 125 -24.41 8.05 8.97
CA VAL A 125 -25.74 7.76 9.53
C VAL A 125 -26.49 6.79 8.60
N SER A 126 -26.95 5.67 9.15
CA SER A 126 -27.81 4.72 8.47
C SER A 126 -29.27 4.96 8.82
N THR A 127 -30.13 4.92 7.81
CA THR A 127 -31.60 4.96 8.00
C THR A 127 -32.19 3.63 8.45
N GLY A 128 -31.43 2.53 8.37
CA GLY A 128 -31.88 1.18 8.75
C GLY A 128 -32.84 0.50 7.78
N LYS A 129 -33.28 1.17 6.71
CA LYS A 129 -34.28 0.64 5.76
C LYS A 129 -33.88 -0.68 5.10
N LEU A 130 -32.58 -0.90 4.92
CA LEU A 130 -32.02 -2.09 4.28
C LEU A 130 -31.31 -3.02 5.26
N LYS A 131 -31.59 -2.92 6.56
CA LYS A 131 -30.93 -3.72 7.60
C LYS A 131 -30.93 -5.21 7.22
N ASN A 132 -29.75 -5.83 7.25
CA ASN A 132 -29.51 -7.24 6.94
C ASN A 132 -29.88 -7.69 5.52
N LEU A 133 -30.32 -6.78 4.65
CA LEU A 133 -30.49 -7.09 3.23
C LEU A 133 -29.11 -7.15 2.56
N ASN A 134 -28.96 -8.11 1.65
CA ASN A 134 -27.73 -8.29 0.89
C ASN A 134 -27.64 -7.24 -0.22
N LEU A 135 -26.79 -6.24 -0.01
CA LEU A 135 -26.62 -5.09 -0.90
C LEU A 135 -25.97 -5.49 -2.22
N GLU A 136 -25.13 -6.53 -2.22
CA GLU A 136 -24.49 -7.04 -3.44
C GLU A 136 -25.53 -7.68 -4.36
N LYS A 137 -26.48 -8.45 -3.81
CA LYS A 137 -27.58 -9.05 -4.58
C LYS A 137 -28.50 -7.96 -5.16
N MET A 138 -28.82 -6.94 -4.39
CA MET A 138 -29.61 -5.80 -4.86
C MET A 138 -28.89 -5.01 -5.97
N ALA A 139 -27.59 -4.77 -5.81
CA ALA A 139 -26.78 -4.12 -6.85
C ALA A 139 -26.69 -4.95 -8.13
N LYS A 140 -26.55 -6.27 -8.02
CA LYS A 140 -26.56 -7.19 -9.17
C LYS A 140 -27.90 -7.18 -9.93
N LYS A 141 -29.01 -6.92 -9.24
CA LYS A 141 -30.35 -6.76 -9.85
C LYS A 141 -30.60 -5.38 -10.46
N GLY A 142 -29.75 -4.40 -10.15
CA GLY A 142 -29.93 -3.00 -10.57
C GLY A 142 -30.70 -2.13 -9.58
N ASP A 143 -31.09 -2.66 -8.41
CA ASP A 143 -31.82 -1.91 -7.37
C ASP A 143 -30.91 -0.92 -6.62
N LEU A 144 -29.60 -1.14 -6.65
CA LEU A 144 -28.57 -0.31 -6.01
C LEU A 144 -27.41 -0.02 -6.98
N PRO A 145 -26.64 1.06 -6.75
CA PRO A 145 -25.45 1.36 -7.54
C PRO A 145 -24.43 0.22 -7.57
N SER A 146 -23.69 0.12 -8.67
CA SER A 146 -22.64 -0.90 -8.87
C SER A 146 -21.50 -0.83 -7.85
N SER A 147 -21.35 0.28 -7.12
CA SER A 147 -20.38 0.43 -6.01
C SER A 147 -20.60 -0.58 -4.87
N PHE A 148 -21.82 -1.14 -4.75
CA PHE A 148 -22.13 -2.20 -3.79
C PHE A 148 -21.77 -3.60 -4.29
N LEU A 149 -21.35 -3.78 -5.54
CA LEU A 149 -20.87 -5.08 -6.01
C LEU A 149 -19.60 -5.49 -5.23
N PRO A 150 -19.40 -6.78 -4.95
CA PRO A 150 -18.16 -7.25 -4.38
C PRO A 150 -17.06 -7.17 -5.44
N THR A 151 -15.83 -6.96 -5.01
CA THR A 151 -14.67 -6.88 -5.90
C THR A 151 -13.64 -7.92 -5.45
N PRO A 152 -13.10 -8.75 -6.35
CA PRO A 152 -12.02 -9.67 -5.98
C PRO A 152 -10.74 -8.89 -5.64
N PRO A 153 -9.83 -9.49 -4.86
CA PRO A 153 -8.49 -8.93 -4.65
C PRO A 153 -7.76 -8.79 -5.98
N ARG A 154 -7.06 -7.67 -6.17
CA ARG A 154 -6.22 -7.44 -7.36
C ARG A 154 -4.75 -7.74 -7.10
N LYS A 155 -4.30 -7.70 -5.84
CA LYS A 155 -2.92 -8.01 -5.44
C LYS A 155 -1.86 -7.19 -6.18
N SER A 156 -2.20 -5.92 -6.45
CA SER A 156 -1.36 -5.01 -7.22
C SER A 156 -0.07 -4.68 -6.47
N LEU A 157 -0.12 -4.48 -5.15
CA LEU A 157 1.06 -4.23 -4.33
C LEU A 157 1.91 -5.48 -4.15
N GLU A 158 1.29 -6.64 -3.89
CA GLU A 158 1.99 -7.91 -3.80
C GLU A 158 2.73 -8.24 -5.11
N THR A 159 2.09 -7.99 -6.25
CA THR A 159 2.70 -8.21 -7.56
C THR A 159 3.87 -7.25 -7.82
N ALA A 160 3.72 -5.97 -7.49
CA ALA A 160 4.80 -4.98 -7.58
C ALA A 160 5.98 -5.34 -6.66
N ALA A 161 5.70 -5.83 -5.44
CA ALA A 161 6.72 -6.25 -4.49
C ALA A 161 7.50 -7.46 -5.02
N ARG A 162 6.79 -8.44 -5.57
CA ARG A 162 7.39 -9.61 -6.22
C ARG A 162 8.28 -9.19 -7.37
N TRP A 163 7.81 -8.31 -8.27
CA TRP A 163 8.61 -7.78 -9.37
C TRP A 163 9.90 -7.09 -8.89
N MET A 164 9.80 -6.21 -7.90
CA MET A 164 10.96 -5.55 -7.30
C MET A 164 11.97 -6.53 -6.70
N SER A 165 11.47 -7.54 -5.98
CA SER A 165 12.30 -8.56 -5.33
C SER A 165 13.03 -9.50 -6.31
N GLN A 166 12.50 -9.64 -7.53
CA GLN A 166 13.00 -10.63 -8.49
C GLN A 166 14.29 -10.22 -9.21
N LYS A 167 14.73 -8.96 -9.09
CA LYS A 167 16.07 -8.43 -9.43
C LYS A 167 16.14 -6.90 -9.42
N ARG A 168 15.02 -6.22 -9.66
CA ARG A 168 15.04 -4.78 -9.98
C ARG A 168 15.61 -3.91 -8.85
N ALA A 169 15.28 -4.22 -7.60
CA ALA A 169 15.84 -3.50 -6.45
C ALA A 169 17.38 -3.62 -6.40
N VAL A 170 17.90 -4.81 -6.69
CA VAL A 170 19.35 -5.07 -6.72
C VAL A 170 20.01 -4.30 -7.87
N GLU A 171 19.41 -4.29 -9.05
CA GLU A 171 19.92 -3.54 -10.21
C GLU A 171 20.07 -2.04 -9.91
N ILE A 172 19.05 -1.43 -9.29
CA ILE A 172 19.06 0.00 -8.96
C ILE A 172 20.16 0.31 -7.92
N LEU A 173 20.35 -0.54 -6.92
CA LEU A 173 21.45 -0.37 -5.95
C LEU A 173 22.82 -0.54 -6.60
N GLN A 174 22.96 -1.57 -7.44
CA GLN A 174 24.21 -1.86 -8.13
C GLN A 174 24.62 -0.69 -9.03
N GLU A 175 23.69 -0.18 -9.84
CA GLU A 175 23.91 1.00 -10.69
C GLU A 175 24.32 2.23 -9.87
N ALA A 176 23.70 2.44 -8.70
CA ALA A 176 24.03 3.55 -7.82
C ALA A 176 25.45 3.44 -7.22
N ILE A 177 25.89 2.22 -6.89
CA ILE A 177 27.23 1.94 -6.34
C ILE A 177 28.30 2.02 -7.43
N ASP A 178 28.05 1.44 -8.61
CA ASP A 178 29.00 1.40 -9.73
C ASP A 178 29.32 2.80 -10.26
N ASN A 179 28.32 3.68 -10.27
CA ASN A 179 28.47 5.06 -10.70
C ASN A 179 28.94 6.01 -9.58
N PHE A 180 29.18 5.51 -8.37
CA PHE A 180 29.62 6.35 -7.26
C PHE A 180 31.08 6.81 -7.47
N PRO A 181 31.37 8.12 -7.36
CA PRO A 181 32.69 8.66 -7.74
C PRO A 181 33.73 8.50 -6.62
N TRP A 182 34.08 7.25 -6.28
CA TRP A 182 35.03 6.90 -5.20
C TRP A 182 36.34 7.69 -5.25
N GLY A 183 36.86 7.92 -6.46
CA GLY A 183 38.13 8.64 -6.68
C GLY A 183 38.14 10.09 -6.17
N THR A 184 36.98 10.74 -6.08
CA THR A 184 36.87 12.16 -5.69
C THR A 184 37.17 12.42 -4.21
N PHE A 185 37.23 11.36 -3.41
CA PHE A 185 37.48 11.46 -1.97
C PHE A 185 38.95 11.24 -1.59
N PHE A 186 39.84 10.96 -2.54
CA PHE A 186 41.28 10.98 -2.29
C PHE A 186 41.81 12.42 -2.35
N VAL A 187 42.38 12.91 -1.25
CA VAL A 187 42.86 14.28 -1.10
C VAL A 187 44.36 14.28 -0.87
N ALA A 188 45.09 15.03 -1.71
CA ALA A 188 46.51 15.29 -1.51
C ALA A 188 46.72 16.43 -0.51
N TYR A 189 47.68 16.27 0.39
CA TYR A 189 48.10 17.32 1.33
C TYR A 189 49.63 17.44 1.34
N ARG A 190 50.14 18.64 1.66
CA ARG A 190 51.58 18.91 1.70
C ARG A 190 52.19 18.30 2.96
#